data_AF-A0A9W9U2V6-F1
#
_entry.id   AF-A0A9W9U2V6-F1
#
_cell.length_a   1.000
_cell.length_b   1.000
_cell.length_c   1.000
_cell.angle_alpha   90.00
_cell.angle_beta   90.00
_cell.angle_gamma   90.00
#
_symmetry.space_group_name_H-M   'P 1'
#
loop_
_entity.id
_entity.type
_entity.pdbx_description
1 polymer ?
#
loop_
_entity_poly.entity_id
_entity_poly.type
_entity_poly.pdbx_seq_one_letter_code
_entity_poly.pdbx_strand_id
1 'polypeptide(L)'
;MAMQMGLHQDPDYLGDTNAEQKEIRRRLWYTILEMNIQAALDSGMVPMITENDYNTLPPSSIEDVNIDPEGSEGVKETTLTSYPKSLQYILARSISFRLKATKVINSLEEEPSYESVLQLGHELASVCREAAVSTSSGPSELGSSPGGQFANSFCSHLLNRFLLCLHFKYAMQATQNPLYSHSHRVCLEVALALISLLDDDIYSRLLINGSGMFRDIITRGALMVFLELNTLHQSGISELAKRRNRARQEPLLIDAHRLVRYAKERMCHGETNVKGYLFLKLATTQTEALINEVPVEQAMKKAASESLDECEFILGNISTCSDVIIEPGDFEAWRPGGSTHIPIDLNSGLDSLDDDNFTFDLSDPSTFQNWTDLSIY
;
A
#
# COMPACT_ATOMS: atom_id res chain seq x y z
N MET A 1 -3.85 27.04 4.19
CA MET A 1 -5.27 27.27 3.79
C MET A 1 -6.27 26.64 4.76
N ALA A 2 -6.32 25.31 4.92
CA ALA A 2 -7.29 24.67 5.82
C ALA A 2 -7.29 25.18 7.27
N MET A 3 -6.11 25.30 7.89
CA MET A 3 -5.98 25.86 9.24
C MET A 3 -6.39 27.34 9.30
N GLN A 4 -6.11 28.13 8.25
CA GLN A 4 -6.55 29.54 8.18
C GLN A 4 -8.08 29.67 8.07
N MET A 5 -8.76 28.69 7.47
CA MET A 5 -10.22 28.56 7.47
C MET A 5 -10.76 27.99 8.80
N GLY A 6 -9.89 27.70 9.76
CA GLY A 6 -10.21 27.20 11.09
C GLY A 6 -10.57 25.72 11.15
N LEU A 7 -10.35 24.90 10.10
CA LEU A 7 -10.86 23.51 10.06
C LEU A 7 -10.30 22.60 11.18
N HIS A 8 -9.14 22.95 11.71
CA HIS A 8 -8.48 22.35 12.88
C HIS A 8 -9.17 22.64 14.23
N GLN A 9 -10.13 23.57 14.24
CA GLN A 9 -10.93 23.92 15.41
C GLN A 9 -12.26 23.20 15.34
N ASP A 10 -12.62 22.49 16.41
CA ASP A 10 -13.89 21.78 16.48
C ASP A 10 -15.06 22.78 16.35
N PRO A 11 -16.04 22.50 15.48
CA PRO A 11 -17.16 23.41 15.25
C PRO A 11 -18.02 23.66 16.49
N ASP A 12 -17.95 22.84 17.54
CA ASP A 12 -18.63 23.11 18.80
C ASP A 12 -18.12 24.38 19.50
N TYR A 13 -16.93 24.88 19.14
CA TYR A 13 -16.37 26.13 19.66
C TYR A 13 -16.54 27.34 18.73
N LEU A 14 -17.13 27.16 17.53
CA LEU A 14 -17.15 28.20 16.47
C LEU A 14 -18.48 28.96 16.36
N GLY A 15 -19.42 28.72 17.28
CA GLY A 15 -20.74 29.38 17.31
C GLY A 15 -21.87 28.52 16.74
N ASP A 16 -23.00 29.16 16.43
CA ASP A 16 -24.23 28.47 16.01
C ASP A 16 -24.10 27.96 14.57
N THR A 17 -23.68 26.70 14.45
CA THR A 17 -23.49 25.96 13.20
C THR A 17 -24.41 24.75 13.24
N ASN A 18 -25.17 24.46 12.19
CA ASN A 18 -26.08 23.31 12.20
C ASN A 18 -25.32 21.97 12.21
N ALA A 19 -25.96 20.88 12.65
CA ALA A 19 -25.32 19.58 12.85
C ALA A 19 -24.63 19.06 11.58
N GLU A 20 -25.27 19.25 10.43
CA GLU A 20 -24.73 18.87 9.12
C GLU A 20 -23.41 19.57 8.80
N GLN A 21 -23.35 20.89 8.96
CA GLN A 21 -22.12 21.67 8.72
C GLN A 21 -21.02 21.29 9.71
N LYS A 22 -21.36 20.98 10.96
CA LYS A 22 -20.38 20.48 11.95
C LYS A 22 -19.76 19.17 11.48
N GLU A 23 -20.59 18.22 11.05
CA GLU A 23 -20.14 16.91 10.56
C GLU A 23 -19.28 17.06 9.30
N ILE A 24 -19.72 17.84 8.31
CA ILE A 24 -18.95 18.11 7.08
C ILE A 24 -17.58 18.72 7.43
N ARG A 25 -17.52 19.66 8.38
CA ARG A 25 -16.26 20.27 8.83
C ARG A 25 -15.31 19.24 9.44
N ARG A 26 -15.81 18.37 10.33
CA ARG A 26 -15.02 17.29 10.94
C ARG A 26 -14.49 16.33 9.87
N ARG A 27 -15.33 15.92 8.93
CA ARG A 27 -14.95 15.06 7.81
C ARG A 27 -13.86 15.69 6.95
N LEU A 28 -14.02 16.95 6.55
CA LEU A 28 -13.01 17.65 5.77
C LEU A 28 -11.66 17.71 6.50
N TRP A 29 -11.67 18.02 7.79
CA TRP A 29 -10.45 18.05 8.60
C TRP A 29 -9.76 16.68 8.65
N TYR A 30 -10.50 15.61 8.93
CA TYR A 30 -9.93 14.27 9.01
C TYR A 30 -9.44 13.74 7.66
N THR A 31 -10.05 14.15 6.54
CA THR A 31 -9.51 13.86 5.21
C THR A 31 -8.18 14.57 4.98
N ILE A 32 -8.03 15.82 5.45
CA ILE A 32 -6.74 16.54 5.38
C ILE A 32 -5.68 15.84 6.23
N LEU A 33 -6.03 15.41 7.45
CA LEU A 33 -5.13 14.63 8.30
C LEU A 33 -4.71 13.33 7.64
N GLU A 34 -5.64 12.63 6.98
CA GLU A 34 -5.34 11.40 6.23
C GLU A 34 -4.37 11.66 5.10
N MET A 35 -4.59 12.69 4.28
CA MET A 35 -3.65 13.06 3.22
C MET A 35 -2.28 13.45 3.78
N ASN A 36 -2.23 14.18 4.90
CA ASN A 36 -0.99 14.62 5.53
C ASN A 36 -0.14 13.44 5.98
N ILE A 37 -0.75 12.47 6.67
CA ILE A 37 -0.01 11.34 7.22
C ILE A 37 0.46 10.36 6.13
N GLN A 38 -0.36 10.13 5.11
CA GLN A 38 0.02 9.29 3.97
C GLN A 38 1.18 9.92 3.19
N ALA A 39 1.11 11.23 2.92
CA ALA A 39 2.19 11.96 2.25
C ALA A 39 3.48 11.98 3.09
N ALA A 40 3.37 12.10 4.42
CA ALA A 40 4.53 12.00 5.31
C ALA A 40 5.17 10.61 5.26
N LEU A 41 4.37 9.55 5.26
CA LEU A 41 4.86 8.17 5.10
C LEU A 41 5.56 7.97 3.74
N ASP A 42 4.97 8.49 2.65
CA ASP A 42 5.52 8.40 1.28
C ASP A 42 6.84 9.14 1.12
N SER A 43 6.94 10.34 1.69
CA SER A 43 8.11 11.22 1.54
C SER A 43 9.24 10.91 2.53
N GLY A 44 9.04 9.98 3.47
CA GLY A 44 10.00 9.73 4.54
C GLY A 44 10.13 10.91 5.52
N MET A 45 9.12 11.78 5.60
CA MET A 45 9.13 12.99 6.43
C MET A 45 8.27 12.81 7.68
N VAL A 46 8.56 13.57 8.74
CA VAL A 46 7.68 13.63 9.92
C VAL A 46 6.35 14.31 9.52
N PRO A 47 5.19 13.86 10.03
CA PRO A 47 3.91 14.52 9.76
C PRO A 47 3.96 16.01 10.15
N MET A 48 3.51 16.87 9.23
CA MET A 48 3.48 18.32 9.47
C MET A 48 2.46 18.70 10.56
N ILE A 49 1.40 17.91 10.71
CA ILE A 49 0.34 18.15 11.70
C ILE A 49 0.43 17.07 12.77
N THR A 50 0.54 17.50 14.03
CA THR A 50 0.58 16.65 15.22
C THR A 50 -0.77 16.67 15.95
N GLU A 51 -0.96 15.74 16.88
CA GLU A 51 -2.18 15.66 17.70
C GLU A 51 -2.47 16.93 18.50
N ASN A 52 -1.46 17.75 18.80
CA ASN A 52 -1.61 18.97 19.58
C ASN A 52 -2.01 20.19 18.74
N ASP A 53 -2.02 20.07 17.41
CA ASP A 53 -2.27 21.19 16.50
C ASP A 53 -3.76 21.40 16.18
N TYR A 54 -4.63 20.53 16.68
CA TYR A 54 -6.08 20.58 16.44
C TYR A 54 -6.87 20.05 17.64
N ASN A 55 -8.13 20.48 17.74
CA ASN A 55 -9.06 19.95 18.75
C ASN A 55 -10.36 19.39 18.13
N THR A 56 -10.45 19.36 16.79
CA THR A 56 -11.55 18.75 16.03
C THR A 56 -11.78 17.30 16.44
N LEU A 57 -12.99 16.97 16.86
CA LEU A 57 -13.40 15.62 17.25
C LEU A 57 -13.56 14.71 16.01
N PRO A 58 -13.40 13.38 16.15
CA PRO A 58 -13.63 12.44 15.06
C PRO A 58 -15.03 12.58 14.44
N PRO A 59 -15.16 12.40 13.11
CA PRO A 59 -16.46 12.38 12.46
C PRO A 59 -17.32 11.21 12.97
N SER A 60 -18.63 11.36 12.88
CA SER A 60 -19.57 10.30 13.25
C SER A 60 -19.64 9.20 12.18
N SER A 61 -20.17 8.03 12.54
CA SER A 61 -20.38 6.92 11.59
C SER A 61 -21.68 7.07 10.77
N ILE A 62 -22.33 8.24 10.78
CA ILE A 62 -23.65 8.47 10.18
C ILE A 62 -23.50 8.60 8.65
N GLU A 63 -24.35 7.97 7.85
CA GLU A 63 -24.36 8.18 6.40
C GLU A 63 -24.96 9.55 6.04
N ASP A 64 -24.54 10.14 4.91
CA ASP A 64 -24.97 11.48 4.47
C ASP A 64 -26.50 11.64 4.45
N VAL A 65 -27.22 10.60 4.04
CA VAL A 65 -28.69 10.58 3.93
C VAL A 65 -29.38 10.68 5.30
N ASN A 66 -28.67 10.30 6.37
CA ASN A 66 -29.19 10.25 7.74
C ASN A 66 -28.73 11.44 8.58
N ILE A 67 -28.04 12.42 8.00
CA ILE A 67 -27.65 13.66 8.69
C ILE A 67 -28.89 14.57 8.72
N ASP A 68 -29.51 14.70 9.89
CA ASP A 68 -30.64 15.61 10.09
C ASP A 68 -30.14 17.06 10.19
N PRO A 69 -30.48 17.95 9.23
CA PRO A 69 -30.03 19.34 9.24
C PRO A 69 -30.62 20.18 10.38
N GLU A 70 -31.76 19.77 10.97
CA GLU A 70 -32.46 20.53 12.02
C GLU A 70 -32.10 20.10 13.45
N GLY A 71 -31.18 19.14 13.61
CA GLY A 71 -30.60 18.83 14.92
C GLY A 71 -31.57 18.19 15.91
N SER A 72 -32.39 17.23 15.47
CA SER A 72 -33.03 16.32 16.41
C SER A 72 -31.95 15.56 17.18
N GLU A 73 -32.00 15.64 18.52
CA GLU A 73 -31.01 15.08 19.44
C GLU A 73 -30.63 13.64 19.06
N GLY A 74 -29.38 13.49 18.62
CA GLY A 74 -28.57 12.27 18.64
C GLY A 74 -29.30 10.97 18.33
N VAL A 75 -29.14 10.46 17.11
CA VAL A 75 -29.19 9.00 16.89
C VAL A 75 -28.17 8.40 17.85
N LYS A 76 -28.65 7.85 18.98
CA LYS A 76 -27.80 7.25 20.01
C LYS A 76 -26.89 6.23 19.34
N GLU A 77 -25.57 6.34 19.57
CA GLU A 77 -24.55 5.38 19.09
C GLU A 77 -24.91 3.92 19.39
N THR A 78 -25.78 3.68 20.38
CA THR A 78 -26.29 2.37 20.79
C THR A 78 -27.07 1.62 19.71
N THR A 79 -27.58 2.29 18.66
CA THR A 79 -28.25 1.63 17.52
C THR A 79 -27.38 1.49 16.27
N LEU A 80 -26.16 2.06 16.26
CA LEU A 80 -25.25 2.04 15.10
C LEU A 80 -24.30 0.83 15.08
N THR A 81 -24.29 -0.01 16.11
CA THR A 81 -23.47 -1.24 16.15
C THR A 81 -23.85 -2.27 15.09
N SER A 82 -25.00 -2.10 14.41
CA SER A 82 -25.50 -3.02 13.38
C SER A 82 -25.20 -2.59 11.94
N TYR A 83 -24.65 -1.39 11.71
CA TYR A 83 -24.37 -0.89 10.36
C TYR A 83 -22.88 -0.96 10.04
N PRO A 84 -22.50 -1.22 8.77
CA PRO A 84 -21.10 -1.14 8.36
C PRO A 84 -20.59 0.29 8.58
N LYS A 85 -19.42 0.40 9.20
CA LYS A 85 -18.81 1.70 9.50
C LYS A 85 -18.16 2.29 8.24
N SER A 86 -18.27 3.61 8.07
CA SER A 86 -17.65 4.28 6.92
C SER A 86 -16.12 4.20 6.98
N LEU A 87 -15.47 4.19 5.80
CA LEU A 87 -14.01 4.25 5.66
C LEU A 87 -13.40 5.38 6.51
N GLN A 88 -13.98 6.57 6.41
CA GLN A 88 -13.48 7.76 7.08
C GLN A 88 -13.55 7.63 8.61
N TYR A 89 -14.61 7.01 9.14
CA TYR A 89 -14.73 6.75 10.58
C TYR A 89 -13.63 5.82 11.07
N ILE A 90 -13.35 4.74 10.34
CA ILE A 90 -12.30 3.77 10.68
C ILE A 90 -10.92 4.44 10.66
N LEU A 91 -10.61 5.18 9.60
CA LEU A 91 -9.34 5.90 9.47
C LEU A 91 -9.18 6.98 10.56
N ALA A 92 -10.24 7.74 10.86
CA ALA A 92 -10.21 8.77 11.88
C ALA A 92 -9.87 8.23 13.27
N ARG A 93 -10.45 7.08 13.66
CA ARG A 93 -10.17 6.45 14.97
C ARG A 93 -8.74 5.93 15.11
N SER A 94 -8.06 5.67 14.00
CA SER A 94 -6.69 5.14 14.00
C SER A 94 -5.61 6.20 13.83
N ILE A 95 -5.98 7.46 13.58
CA ILE A 95 -5.03 8.52 13.18
C ILE A 95 -3.90 8.68 14.20
N SER A 96 -4.21 8.61 15.49
CA SER A 96 -3.24 8.77 16.57
C SER A 96 -2.11 7.74 16.56
N PHE A 97 -2.47 6.46 16.38
CA PHE A 97 -1.47 5.39 16.31
C PHE A 97 -0.62 5.50 15.06
N ARG A 98 -1.25 5.86 13.94
CA ARG A 98 -0.54 6.05 12.68
C ARG A 98 0.41 7.23 12.74
N LEU A 99 0.03 8.37 13.34
CA LEU A 99 0.91 9.54 13.49
C LEU A 99 2.16 9.19 14.30
N LYS A 100 1.99 8.45 15.40
CA LYS A 100 3.10 7.91 16.20
C LYS A 100 3.98 6.99 15.37
N ALA A 101 3.38 6.12 14.55
CA ALA A 101 4.12 5.19 13.70
C ALA A 101 4.94 5.93 12.63
N THR A 102 4.36 6.90 11.92
CA THR A 102 5.12 7.70 10.94
C THR A 102 6.29 8.42 11.59
N LYS A 103 6.11 8.98 12.79
CA LYS A 103 7.21 9.62 13.51
C LYS A 103 8.34 8.63 13.84
N VAL A 104 8.01 7.40 14.22
CA VAL A 104 8.99 6.34 14.50
C VAL A 104 9.68 5.86 13.23
N ILE A 105 8.92 5.62 12.16
CA ILE A 105 9.42 5.14 10.86
C ILE A 105 10.37 6.17 10.24
N ASN A 106 10.02 7.46 10.29
CA ASN A 106 10.74 8.55 9.64
C ASN A 106 11.67 9.31 10.61
N SER A 107 11.98 8.73 11.78
CA SER A 107 12.91 9.36 12.72
C SER A 107 14.33 9.36 12.17
N LEU A 108 14.96 10.54 12.12
CA LEU A 108 16.38 10.70 11.82
C LEU A 108 17.26 10.63 13.09
N GLU A 109 16.63 10.57 14.26
CA GLU A 109 17.31 10.52 15.57
C GLU A 109 17.72 9.06 15.92
N GLU A 110 17.95 8.81 17.21
CA GLU A 110 18.30 7.49 17.74
C GLU A 110 17.26 6.42 17.37
N GLU A 111 17.75 5.24 17.01
CA GLU A 111 16.93 4.10 16.60
C GLU A 111 15.93 3.74 17.70
N PRO A 112 14.62 3.61 17.39
CA PRO A 112 13.62 3.29 18.40
C PRO A 112 13.93 1.94 19.04
N SER A 113 13.68 1.82 20.35
CA SER A 113 13.79 0.51 21.00
C SER A 113 12.86 -0.49 20.32
N TYR A 114 13.34 -1.73 20.13
CA TYR A 114 12.51 -2.76 19.49
C TYR A 114 11.24 -3.05 20.28
N GLU A 115 11.26 -2.90 21.62
CA GLU A 115 10.07 -3.00 22.45
C GLU A 115 9.00 -1.95 22.08
N SER A 116 9.40 -0.70 21.86
CA SER A 116 8.50 0.36 21.40
C SER A 116 7.90 0.06 20.02
N VAL A 117 8.69 -0.52 19.12
CA VAL A 117 8.23 -0.97 17.80
C VAL A 117 7.18 -2.08 17.92
N LEU A 118 7.41 -3.05 18.81
CA LEU A 118 6.45 -4.13 19.08
C LEU A 118 5.14 -3.61 19.67
N GLN A 119 5.22 -2.71 20.66
CA GLN A 119 4.04 -2.13 21.29
C GLN A 119 3.18 -1.38 20.28
N LEU A 120 3.79 -0.52 19.47
CA LEU A 120 3.08 0.25 18.45
C LEU A 120 2.55 -0.64 17.32
N GLY A 121 3.30 -1.66 16.93
CA GLY A 121 2.86 -2.67 15.96
C GLY A 121 1.61 -3.42 16.44
N HIS A 122 1.51 -3.74 17.73
CA HIS A 122 0.32 -4.37 18.31
C HIS A 122 -0.92 -3.49 18.20
N GLU A 123 -0.80 -2.19 18.50
CA GLU A 123 -1.90 -1.23 18.37
C GLU A 123 -2.37 -1.10 16.91
N LEU A 124 -1.43 -0.95 15.97
CA LEU A 124 -1.74 -0.89 14.54
C LEU A 124 -2.39 -2.19 14.03
N ALA A 125 -1.91 -3.35 14.48
CA ALA A 125 -2.52 -4.63 14.14
C ALA A 125 -3.94 -4.75 14.70
N SER A 126 -4.21 -4.19 15.89
CA SER A 126 -5.58 -4.12 16.44
C SER A 126 -6.49 -3.28 15.57
N VAL A 127 -6.03 -2.11 15.15
CA VAL A 127 -6.75 -1.24 14.20
C VAL A 127 -7.08 -1.98 12.90
N CYS A 128 -6.11 -2.71 12.31
CA CYS A 128 -6.34 -3.45 11.08
C CYS A 128 -7.40 -4.55 11.25
N ARG A 129 -7.38 -5.28 12.38
CA ARG A 129 -8.40 -6.30 12.70
C ARG A 129 -9.78 -5.69 12.92
N GLU A 130 -9.86 -4.59 13.67
CA GLU A 130 -11.11 -3.86 13.89
C GLU A 130 -11.72 -3.36 12.57
N ALA A 131 -10.87 -2.85 11.66
CA ALA A 131 -11.28 -2.43 10.33
C ALA A 131 -11.87 -3.62 9.55
N ALA A 132 -11.15 -4.74 9.47
CA ALA A 132 -11.61 -5.93 8.75
C ALA A 132 -12.95 -6.47 9.26
N VAL A 133 -13.15 -6.51 10.58
CA VAL A 133 -14.44 -6.90 11.20
C VAL A 133 -15.53 -5.89 10.86
N SER A 134 -15.24 -4.60 10.99
CA SER A 134 -16.23 -3.53 10.72
C SER A 134 -16.69 -3.50 9.26
N THR A 135 -15.83 -3.93 8.34
CA THR A 135 -16.13 -3.97 6.90
C THR A 135 -16.77 -5.27 6.42
N SER A 136 -16.61 -6.37 7.16
CA SER A 136 -17.15 -7.70 6.83
C SER A 136 -18.53 -7.98 7.44
N SER A 137 -18.97 -7.19 8.43
CA SER A 137 -20.21 -7.44 9.20
C SER A 137 -21.51 -6.98 8.52
N GLY A 138 -21.51 -6.67 7.22
CA GLY A 138 -22.74 -6.35 6.49
C GLY A 138 -23.54 -7.61 6.12
N PRO A 139 -24.87 -7.55 5.95
CA PRO A 139 -25.67 -8.71 5.56
C PRO A 139 -25.21 -9.22 4.19
N SER A 140 -24.53 -10.37 4.20
CA SER A 140 -23.92 -11.07 3.07
C SER A 140 -24.92 -11.60 2.02
N GLU A 141 -26.18 -11.18 2.06
CA GLU A 141 -27.26 -11.73 1.22
C GLU A 141 -27.57 -10.88 -0.03
N LEU A 142 -27.12 -9.63 -0.08
CA LEU A 142 -27.00 -8.85 -1.31
C LEU A 142 -25.52 -8.49 -1.46
N GLY A 143 -24.88 -8.91 -2.56
CA GLY A 143 -23.46 -8.70 -2.79
C GLY A 143 -23.00 -7.28 -2.45
N SER A 144 -21.85 -7.17 -1.79
CA SER A 144 -21.21 -5.89 -1.45
C SER A 144 -21.24 -4.98 -2.67
N SER A 145 -21.72 -3.74 -2.51
CA SER A 145 -21.72 -2.79 -3.60
C SER A 145 -20.27 -2.58 -4.10
N PRO A 146 -20.04 -2.38 -5.41
CA PRO A 146 -18.71 -2.11 -5.95
C PRO A 146 -17.96 -1.01 -5.19
N GLY A 147 -18.68 0.04 -4.75
CA GLY A 147 -18.11 1.12 -3.94
C GLY A 147 -17.72 0.69 -2.53
N GLY A 148 -18.51 -0.16 -1.87
CA GLY A 148 -18.19 -0.71 -0.55
C GLY A 148 -16.98 -1.64 -0.59
N GLN A 149 -16.88 -2.50 -1.59
CA GLN A 149 -15.71 -3.35 -1.80
C GLN A 149 -14.44 -2.52 -2.00
N PHE A 150 -14.50 -1.52 -2.89
CA PHE A 150 -13.38 -0.61 -3.11
C PHE A 150 -12.95 0.11 -1.82
N ALA A 151 -13.91 0.65 -1.06
CA ALA A 151 -13.62 1.34 0.20
C ALA A 151 -12.94 0.41 1.22
N ASN A 152 -13.32 -0.86 1.28
CA ASN A 152 -12.72 -1.85 2.15
C ASN A 152 -11.28 -2.18 1.74
N SER A 153 -11.06 -2.46 0.45
CA SER A 153 -9.73 -2.71 -0.13
C SER A 153 -8.81 -1.50 0.06
N PHE A 154 -9.33 -0.29 -0.12
CA PHE A 154 -8.58 0.95 0.12
C PHE A 154 -8.28 1.16 1.61
N CYS A 155 -9.23 0.90 2.52
CA CYS A 155 -8.99 0.95 3.96
C CYS A 155 -7.86 -0.01 4.37
N SER A 156 -7.99 -1.26 3.93
CA SER A 156 -7.01 -2.32 4.19
C SER A 156 -5.64 -1.91 3.70
N HIS A 157 -5.54 -1.41 2.46
CA HIS A 157 -4.31 -0.87 1.91
C HIS A 157 -3.72 0.22 2.81
N LEU A 158 -4.46 1.30 3.07
CA LEU A 158 -3.95 2.46 3.81
C LEU A 158 -3.46 2.09 5.22
N LEU A 159 -4.16 1.20 5.93
CA LEU A 159 -3.79 0.78 7.28
C LEU A 159 -2.59 -0.17 7.30
N ASN A 160 -2.58 -1.18 6.44
CA ASN A 160 -1.52 -2.20 6.39
C ASN A 160 -0.15 -1.61 6.02
N ARG A 161 -0.12 -0.51 5.25
CA ARG A 161 1.12 0.22 4.94
C ARG A 161 1.91 0.60 6.20
N PHE A 162 1.26 1.11 7.23
CA PHE A 162 1.93 1.52 8.47
C PHE A 162 2.54 0.32 9.19
N LEU A 163 1.81 -0.80 9.26
CA LEU A 163 2.28 -2.00 9.93
C LEU A 163 3.46 -2.64 9.18
N LEU A 164 3.40 -2.66 7.84
CA LEU A 164 4.50 -3.13 7.01
C LEU A 164 5.74 -2.25 7.21
N CYS A 165 5.62 -0.94 7.02
CA CYS A 165 6.75 -0.01 7.09
C CYS A 165 7.40 0.02 8.48
N LEU A 166 6.61 -0.05 9.55
CA LEU A 166 7.11 -0.06 10.93
C LEU A 166 8.01 -1.28 11.22
N HIS A 167 7.66 -2.44 10.68
CA HIS A 167 8.39 -3.69 10.93
C HIS A 167 9.42 -4.02 9.85
N PHE A 168 9.39 -3.36 8.69
CA PHE A 168 10.15 -3.76 7.49
C PHE A 168 11.65 -3.90 7.75
N LYS A 169 12.29 -2.90 8.37
CA LYS A 169 13.73 -2.93 8.71
C LYS A 169 14.09 -4.18 9.52
N TYR A 170 13.33 -4.43 10.58
CA TYR A 170 13.55 -5.56 11.48
C TYR A 170 13.26 -6.91 10.81
N ALA A 171 12.23 -6.96 9.97
CA ALA A 171 11.89 -8.15 9.18
C ALA A 171 13.05 -8.56 8.27
N MET A 172 13.69 -7.61 7.60
CA MET A 172 14.85 -7.88 6.73
C MET A 172 16.06 -8.39 7.51
N GLN A 173 16.21 -7.99 8.78
CA GLN A 173 17.30 -8.41 9.65
C GLN A 173 17.04 -9.74 10.38
N ALA A 174 15.85 -10.33 10.24
CA ALA A 174 15.46 -11.52 11.00
C ALA A 174 16.27 -12.78 10.63
N THR A 175 16.84 -12.83 9.43
CA THR A 175 17.74 -13.92 8.99
C THR A 175 19.05 -13.93 9.77
N GLN A 176 19.51 -12.77 10.23
CA GLN A 176 20.76 -12.60 10.98
C GLN A 176 20.52 -12.53 12.49
N ASN A 177 19.40 -11.96 12.90
CA ASN A 177 19.03 -11.80 14.29
C ASN A 177 17.64 -12.41 14.58
N PRO A 178 17.58 -13.61 15.20
CA PRO A 178 16.33 -14.28 15.53
C PRO A 178 15.37 -13.47 16.42
N LEU A 179 15.87 -12.45 17.14
CA LEU A 179 15.05 -11.54 17.94
C LEU A 179 13.97 -10.85 17.10
N TYR A 180 14.22 -10.63 15.80
CA TYR A 180 13.29 -9.96 14.89
C TYR A 180 12.31 -10.91 14.17
N SER A 181 12.25 -12.19 14.56
CA SER A 181 11.33 -13.18 13.96
C SER A 181 9.86 -12.77 14.01
N HIS A 182 9.47 -12.00 15.02
CA HIS A 182 8.10 -11.47 15.11
C HIS A 182 7.81 -10.47 13.99
N SER A 183 8.71 -9.50 13.78
CA SER A 183 8.57 -8.51 12.70
C SER A 183 8.56 -9.17 11.32
N HIS A 184 9.40 -10.19 11.11
CA HIS A 184 9.36 -10.97 9.87
C HIS A 184 7.97 -11.57 9.60
N ARG A 185 7.38 -12.22 10.62
CA ARG A 185 6.05 -12.83 10.51
C ARG A 185 4.97 -11.79 10.21
N VAL A 186 4.97 -10.68 10.94
CA VAL A 186 3.99 -9.60 10.73
C VAL A 186 4.10 -9.02 9.32
N CYS A 187 5.32 -8.71 8.86
CA CYS A 187 5.53 -8.20 7.50
C CYS A 187 5.10 -9.20 6.43
N LEU A 188 5.36 -10.50 6.61
CA LEU A 188 4.91 -11.53 5.68
C LEU A 188 3.37 -11.63 5.64
N GLU A 189 2.70 -11.68 6.79
CA GLU A 189 1.24 -11.72 6.86
C GLU A 189 0.61 -10.49 6.17
N VAL A 190 1.16 -9.31 6.44
CA VAL A 190 0.71 -8.06 5.81
C VAL A 190 0.99 -8.06 4.31
N ALA A 191 2.16 -8.52 3.87
CA ALA A 191 2.51 -8.63 2.45
C ALA A 191 1.52 -9.53 1.70
N LEU A 192 1.17 -10.68 2.25
CA LEU A 192 0.19 -11.59 1.66
C LEU A 192 -1.21 -10.97 1.59
N ALA A 193 -1.62 -10.25 2.63
CA ALA A 193 -2.88 -9.51 2.61
C ALA A 193 -2.91 -8.44 1.52
N LEU A 194 -1.80 -7.72 1.31
CA LEU A 194 -1.68 -6.70 0.26
C LEU A 194 -1.65 -7.30 -1.14
N ILE A 195 -0.96 -8.43 -1.33
CA ILE A 195 -0.94 -9.16 -2.60
C ILE A 195 -2.33 -9.69 -2.95
N SER A 196 -3.12 -10.11 -1.96
CA SER A 196 -4.51 -10.54 -2.19
C SER A 196 -5.41 -9.44 -2.75
N LEU A 197 -5.04 -8.15 -2.61
CA LEU A 197 -5.76 -7.05 -3.25
C LEU A 197 -5.63 -7.06 -4.79
N LEU A 198 -4.69 -7.82 -5.35
CA LEU A 198 -4.59 -8.06 -6.79
C LEU A 198 -5.74 -8.95 -7.31
N ASP A 199 -6.40 -9.72 -6.42
CA ASP A 199 -7.57 -10.53 -6.78
C ASP A 199 -8.88 -9.70 -6.79
N ASP A 200 -8.85 -8.42 -6.38
CA ASP A 200 -10.00 -7.52 -6.43
C ASP A 200 -10.14 -6.89 -7.83
N ASP A 201 -11.25 -7.17 -8.53
CA ASP A 201 -11.49 -6.73 -9.91
C ASP A 201 -11.42 -5.20 -10.13
N ILE A 202 -11.73 -4.42 -9.09
CA ILE A 202 -11.78 -2.96 -9.16
C ILE A 202 -10.48 -2.38 -8.62
N TYR A 203 -10.05 -2.84 -7.44
CA TYR A 203 -8.90 -2.28 -6.76
C TYR A 203 -7.57 -2.68 -7.42
N SER A 204 -7.48 -3.86 -8.03
CA SER A 204 -6.32 -4.28 -8.83
C SER A 204 -6.00 -3.29 -9.95
N ARG A 205 -7.02 -2.67 -10.57
CA ARG A 205 -6.82 -1.64 -11.61
C ARG A 205 -6.08 -0.43 -11.07
N LEU A 206 -6.34 -0.04 -9.83
CA LEU A 206 -5.63 1.05 -9.16
C LEU A 206 -4.18 0.66 -8.84
N LEU A 207 -3.94 -0.60 -8.45
CA LEU A 207 -2.58 -1.12 -8.26
C LEU A 207 -1.79 -1.21 -9.58
N ILE A 208 -2.46 -1.56 -10.68
CA ILE A 208 -1.86 -1.68 -12.03
C ILE A 208 -1.65 -0.30 -12.66
N ASN A 209 -2.52 0.68 -12.48
CA ASN A 209 -2.35 1.98 -13.15
C ASN A 209 -1.75 3.06 -12.24
N GLY A 210 -1.82 2.89 -10.92
CA GLY A 210 -1.39 3.89 -9.94
C GLY A 210 0.11 3.93 -9.71
N SER A 211 0.64 5.08 -9.31
CA SER A 211 2.03 5.26 -8.91
C SER A 211 2.16 5.42 -7.39
N GLY A 212 3.37 5.75 -6.90
CA GLY A 212 3.61 6.02 -5.48
C GLY A 212 3.21 4.83 -4.60
N MET A 213 2.35 5.08 -3.61
CA MET A 213 1.90 4.07 -2.64
C MET A 213 1.31 2.80 -3.27
N PHE A 214 0.66 2.91 -4.43
CA PHE A 214 0.02 1.78 -5.09
C PHE A 214 1.02 0.79 -5.70
N ARG A 215 2.17 1.30 -6.18
CA ARG A 215 3.28 0.49 -6.68
C ARG A 215 4.18 0.02 -5.54
N ASP A 216 4.61 0.94 -4.68
CA ASP A 216 5.61 0.70 -3.63
C ASP A 216 5.20 -0.44 -2.69
N ILE A 217 3.91 -0.49 -2.33
CA ILE A 217 3.43 -1.48 -1.37
C ILE A 217 3.52 -2.92 -1.90
N ILE A 218 3.28 -3.11 -3.20
CA ILE A 218 3.38 -4.42 -3.85
C ILE A 218 4.85 -4.81 -4.02
N THR A 219 5.73 -3.86 -4.33
CA THR A 219 7.18 -4.08 -4.36
C THR A 219 7.71 -4.55 -3.01
N ARG A 220 7.34 -3.88 -1.90
CA ARG A 220 7.72 -4.32 -0.55
C ARG A 220 7.13 -5.68 -0.19
N GLY A 221 5.89 -5.94 -0.60
CA GLY A 221 5.25 -7.25 -0.43
C GLY A 221 6.02 -8.37 -1.14
N ALA A 222 6.47 -8.12 -2.38
CA ALA A 222 7.29 -9.05 -3.13
C ALA A 222 8.60 -9.39 -2.41
N LEU A 223 9.30 -8.39 -1.86
CA LEU A 223 10.53 -8.62 -1.12
C LEU A 223 10.32 -9.52 0.08
N MET A 224 9.20 -9.36 0.80
CA MET A 224 8.86 -10.24 1.92
C MET A 224 8.56 -11.68 1.48
N VAL A 225 7.84 -11.87 0.37
CA VAL A 225 7.57 -13.20 -0.19
C VAL A 225 8.87 -13.89 -0.58
N PHE A 226 9.77 -13.21 -1.31
CA PHE A 226 11.05 -13.78 -1.73
C PHE A 226 12.02 -14.00 -0.56
N LEU A 227 11.99 -13.14 0.47
CA LEU A 227 12.77 -13.39 1.70
C LEU A 227 12.33 -14.69 2.38
N GLU A 228 11.03 -14.93 2.56
CA GLU A 228 10.53 -16.17 3.17
C GLU A 228 10.85 -17.39 2.28
N LEU A 229 10.68 -17.29 0.96
CA LEU A 229 11.03 -18.37 0.02
C LEU A 229 12.50 -18.77 0.14
N ASN A 230 13.40 -17.80 0.21
CA ASN A 230 14.84 -18.01 0.41
C ASN A 230 15.15 -18.62 1.79
N THR A 231 14.51 -18.12 2.84
CA THR A 231 14.70 -18.61 4.22
C THR A 231 14.26 -20.07 4.37
N LEU A 232 13.12 -20.43 3.78
CA LEU A 232 12.60 -21.81 3.78
C LEU A 232 13.50 -22.77 3.01
N HIS A 233 14.14 -22.31 1.94
CA HIS A 233 15.08 -23.10 1.17
C HIS A 233 16.35 -23.42 1.99
N GLN A 234 16.90 -22.44 2.70
CA GLN A 234 18.14 -22.63 3.48
C GLN A 234 17.95 -23.46 4.77
N SER A 235 16.75 -23.47 5.36
CA SER A 235 16.50 -23.95 6.74
C SER A 235 16.30 -25.48 6.92
N GLY A 236 16.85 -26.32 6.06
CA GLY A 236 16.56 -27.77 6.02
C GLY A 236 17.50 -28.68 6.84
N ILE A 237 17.34 -28.77 8.17
CA ILE A 237 18.20 -29.62 9.04
C ILE A 237 17.92 -31.14 8.85
N SER A 238 16.73 -31.52 8.40
CA SER A 238 16.34 -32.92 8.17
C SER A 238 15.44 -33.09 6.93
N GLU A 239 15.37 -34.29 6.38
CA GLU A 239 14.50 -34.60 5.24
C GLU A 239 13.00 -34.34 5.52
N LEU A 240 12.54 -34.59 6.76
CA LEU A 240 11.18 -34.26 7.15
C LEU A 240 10.94 -32.75 7.18
N ALA A 241 11.92 -31.98 7.68
CA ALA A 241 11.86 -30.52 7.68
C ALA A 241 11.87 -29.97 6.25
N LYS A 242 12.69 -30.52 5.35
CA LYS A 242 12.70 -30.16 3.92
C LYS A 242 11.34 -30.41 3.27
N ARG A 243 10.69 -31.56 3.52
CA ARG A 243 9.33 -31.84 3.02
C ARG A 243 8.30 -30.84 3.53
N ARG A 244 8.35 -30.49 4.83
CA ARG A 244 7.46 -29.49 5.42
C ARG A 244 7.70 -28.10 4.83
N ASN A 245 8.96 -27.72 4.59
CA ASN A 245 9.30 -26.44 3.98
C ASN A 245 8.78 -26.36 2.54
N ARG A 246 8.92 -27.43 1.74
CA ARG A 246 8.33 -27.49 0.38
C ARG A 246 6.83 -27.22 0.38
N ALA A 247 6.08 -27.85 1.30
CA ALA A 247 4.64 -27.62 1.42
C ALA A 247 4.28 -26.17 1.83
N ARG A 248 5.17 -25.46 2.53
CA ARG A 248 4.99 -24.04 2.86
C ARG A 248 5.38 -23.09 1.72
N GLN A 249 6.27 -23.52 0.82
CA GLN A 249 6.71 -22.73 -0.33
C GLN A 249 5.67 -22.67 -1.45
N GLU A 250 4.81 -23.68 -1.57
CA GLU A 250 3.84 -23.78 -2.68
C GLU A 250 2.86 -22.59 -2.75
N PRO A 251 2.20 -22.15 -1.65
CA PRO A 251 1.38 -20.92 -1.69
C PRO A 251 2.19 -19.67 -2.04
N LEU A 252 3.42 -19.56 -1.51
CA LEU A 252 4.28 -18.40 -1.77
C LEU A 252 4.76 -18.35 -3.22
N LEU A 253 4.94 -19.50 -3.88
CA LEU A 253 5.21 -19.56 -5.32
C LEU A 253 4.01 -19.11 -6.15
N ILE A 254 2.78 -19.39 -5.71
CA ILE A 254 1.58 -18.88 -6.39
C ILE A 254 1.56 -17.35 -6.31
N ASP A 255 1.88 -16.79 -5.14
CA ASP A 255 1.98 -15.33 -4.95
C ASP A 255 3.15 -14.72 -5.73
N ALA A 256 4.29 -15.40 -5.84
CA ALA A 256 5.40 -14.99 -6.70
C ALA A 256 4.97 -14.90 -8.18
N HIS A 257 4.22 -15.88 -8.68
CA HIS A 257 3.67 -15.83 -10.03
C HIS A 257 2.65 -14.71 -10.23
N ARG A 258 1.83 -14.43 -9.21
CA ARG A 258 0.91 -13.28 -9.23
C ARG A 258 1.67 -11.96 -9.34
N LEU A 259 2.77 -11.81 -8.60
CA LEU A 259 3.64 -10.63 -8.66
C LEU A 259 4.30 -10.46 -10.03
N VAL A 260 4.76 -11.54 -10.66
CA VAL A 260 5.27 -11.52 -12.04
C VAL A 260 4.20 -11.06 -13.02
N ARG A 261 2.97 -11.58 -12.89
CA ARG A 261 1.84 -11.16 -13.73
C ARG A 261 1.51 -9.69 -13.52
N TYR A 262 1.43 -9.25 -12.27
CA TYR A 262 1.23 -7.85 -11.92
C TYR A 262 2.25 -6.94 -12.61
N ALA A 263 3.55 -7.24 -12.51
CA ALA A 263 4.59 -6.43 -13.13
C ALA A 263 4.53 -6.44 -14.67
N LYS A 264 4.11 -7.55 -15.28
CA LYS A 264 3.85 -7.61 -16.71
C LYS A 264 2.64 -6.76 -17.10
N GLU A 265 1.54 -6.84 -16.36
CA GLU A 265 0.33 -6.04 -16.59
C GLU A 265 0.63 -4.56 -16.46
N ARG A 266 1.43 -4.15 -15.47
CA ARG A 266 1.95 -2.78 -15.33
C ARG A 266 2.64 -2.30 -16.60
N MET A 267 3.55 -3.11 -17.17
CA MET A 267 4.22 -2.77 -18.42
C MET A 267 3.24 -2.62 -19.58
N CYS A 268 2.28 -3.53 -19.71
CA CYS A 268 1.21 -3.42 -20.71
C CYS A 268 0.36 -2.14 -20.58
N HIS A 269 0.34 -1.53 -19.39
CA HIS A 269 -0.38 -0.27 -19.10
C HIS A 269 0.54 0.95 -19.05
N GLY A 270 1.74 0.88 -19.60
CA GLY A 270 2.61 2.03 -19.84
C GLY A 270 3.81 2.16 -18.89
N GLU A 271 4.04 1.21 -17.98
CA GLU A 271 5.30 1.20 -17.22
C GLU A 271 6.48 0.83 -18.14
N THR A 272 7.39 1.77 -18.35
CA THR A 272 8.57 1.59 -19.22
C THR A 272 9.75 0.95 -18.50
N ASN A 273 9.73 0.94 -17.16
CA ASN A 273 10.80 0.36 -16.36
C ASN A 273 10.66 -1.18 -16.28
N VAL A 274 11.50 -1.87 -17.03
CA VAL A 274 11.50 -3.35 -17.12
C VAL A 274 12.13 -4.05 -15.91
N LYS A 275 12.89 -3.31 -15.07
CA LYS A 275 13.71 -3.91 -13.99
C LYS A 275 12.85 -4.67 -12.98
N GLY A 276 11.68 -4.13 -12.64
CA GLY A 276 10.74 -4.77 -11.71
C GLY A 276 10.24 -6.11 -12.23
N TYR A 277 9.82 -6.17 -13.49
CA TYR A 277 9.39 -7.41 -14.13
C TYR A 277 10.53 -8.44 -14.19
N LEU A 278 11.71 -8.03 -14.64
CA LEU A 278 12.89 -8.89 -14.73
C LEU A 278 13.26 -9.47 -13.36
N PHE A 279 13.35 -8.63 -12.33
CA PHE A 279 13.67 -9.06 -10.97
C PHE A 279 12.69 -10.14 -10.49
N LEU A 280 11.38 -9.89 -10.57
CA LEU A 280 10.36 -10.81 -10.07
C LEU A 280 10.36 -12.13 -10.86
N LYS A 281 10.56 -12.05 -12.18
CA LYS A 281 10.60 -13.23 -13.06
C LYS A 281 11.81 -14.10 -12.77
N LEU A 282 12.99 -13.50 -12.66
CA LEU A 282 14.22 -14.21 -12.32
C LEU A 282 14.21 -14.78 -10.90
N ALA A 283 13.68 -14.04 -9.93
CA ALA A 283 13.47 -14.49 -8.55
C ALA A 283 12.59 -15.75 -8.48
N THR A 284 11.48 -15.73 -9.21
CA THR A 284 10.54 -16.86 -9.28
C THR A 284 11.23 -18.06 -9.92
N THR A 285 11.88 -17.87 -11.08
CA THR A 285 12.61 -18.94 -11.77
C THR A 285 13.75 -19.52 -10.94
N GLN A 286 14.50 -18.70 -10.21
CA GLN A 286 15.54 -19.17 -9.29
C GLN A 286 14.93 -20.09 -8.22
N THR A 287 13.84 -19.66 -7.59
CA THR A 287 13.16 -20.43 -6.54
C THR A 287 12.65 -21.77 -7.08
N GLU A 288 12.04 -21.77 -8.27
CA GLU A 288 11.58 -22.99 -8.93
C GLU A 288 12.74 -23.92 -9.31
N ALA A 289 13.85 -23.37 -9.80
CA ALA A 289 15.03 -24.14 -10.16
C ALA A 289 15.63 -24.85 -8.93
N LEU A 290 15.68 -24.14 -7.80
CA LEU A 290 16.13 -24.68 -6.52
C LEU A 290 15.20 -25.78 -5.99
N ILE A 291 13.87 -25.62 -6.15
CA ILE A 291 12.87 -26.62 -5.72
C ILE A 291 12.92 -27.89 -6.58
N ASN A 292 13.10 -27.71 -7.89
CA ASN A 292 13.17 -28.80 -8.87
C ASN A 292 14.58 -29.39 -9.02
N GLU A 293 15.55 -28.90 -8.26
CA GLU A 293 16.94 -29.36 -8.26
C GLU A 293 17.60 -29.29 -9.66
N VAL A 294 17.22 -28.29 -10.47
CA VAL A 294 17.79 -28.03 -11.80
C VAL A 294 18.85 -26.92 -11.76
N PRO A 295 19.80 -26.88 -12.72
CA PRO A 295 20.87 -25.88 -12.73
C PRO A 295 20.35 -24.44 -12.79
N VAL A 296 20.50 -23.72 -11.67
CA VAL A 296 19.98 -22.36 -11.48
C VAL A 296 20.51 -21.38 -12.54
N GLU A 297 21.82 -21.40 -12.81
CA GLU A 297 22.45 -20.48 -13.76
C GLU A 297 21.86 -20.61 -15.17
N GLN A 298 21.63 -21.84 -15.63
CA GLN A 298 21.07 -22.09 -16.96
C GLN A 298 19.60 -21.66 -17.03
N ALA A 299 18.82 -21.97 -15.99
CA ALA A 299 17.41 -21.58 -15.91
C ALA A 299 17.26 -20.04 -15.89
N MET A 300 18.08 -19.35 -15.09
CA MET A 300 18.07 -17.89 -14.99
C MET A 300 18.52 -17.21 -16.29
N LYS A 301 19.58 -17.69 -16.95
CA LYS A 301 20.02 -17.15 -18.24
C LYS A 301 18.93 -17.26 -19.31
N LYS A 302 18.27 -18.43 -19.38
CA LYS A 302 17.15 -18.64 -20.29
C LYS A 302 15.98 -17.69 -19.98
N ALA A 303 15.56 -17.64 -18.71
CA ALA A 303 14.47 -16.77 -18.29
C ALA A 303 14.79 -15.28 -18.52
N ALA A 304 16.04 -14.85 -18.32
CA ALA A 304 16.46 -13.48 -18.60
C ALA A 304 16.26 -13.11 -20.07
N SER A 305 16.73 -13.96 -20.99
CA SER A 305 16.55 -13.76 -22.43
C SER A 305 15.07 -13.69 -22.81
N GLU A 306 14.28 -14.68 -22.40
CA GLU A 306 12.84 -14.73 -22.70
C GLU A 306 12.09 -13.51 -22.14
N SER A 307 12.48 -13.05 -20.94
CA SER A 307 11.87 -11.89 -20.31
C SER A 307 12.23 -10.59 -21.01
N LEU A 308 13.47 -10.45 -21.51
CA LEU A 308 13.90 -9.29 -22.27
C LEU A 308 13.20 -9.22 -23.64
N ASP A 309 13.08 -10.34 -24.34
CA ASP A 309 12.34 -10.43 -25.60
C ASP A 309 10.87 -10.01 -25.39
N GLU A 310 10.26 -10.46 -24.28
CA GLU A 310 8.91 -10.08 -23.90
C GLU A 310 8.78 -8.59 -23.54
N CYS A 311 9.77 -8.03 -22.84
CA CYS A 311 9.82 -6.60 -22.55
C CYS A 311 9.90 -5.78 -23.83
N GLU A 312 10.80 -6.14 -24.75
CA GLU A 312 10.96 -5.48 -26.04
C GLU A 312 9.65 -5.52 -26.85
N PHE A 313 9.00 -6.68 -26.90
CA PHE A 313 7.71 -6.85 -27.57
C PHE A 313 6.62 -5.94 -26.98
N ILE A 314 6.47 -5.92 -25.65
CA ILE A 314 5.45 -5.09 -24.99
C ILE A 314 5.72 -3.60 -25.26
N LEU A 315 6.95 -3.14 -25.06
CA LEU A 315 7.31 -1.74 -25.23
C LEU A 315 7.20 -1.29 -26.70
N GLY A 316 7.57 -2.15 -27.65
CA GLY A 316 7.39 -1.88 -29.09
C GLY A 316 5.93 -1.78 -29.52
N ASN A 317 5.03 -2.56 -28.91
CA ASN A 317 3.60 -2.44 -29.17
C ASN A 317 3.01 -1.14 -28.61
N ILE A 318 3.50 -0.68 -27.45
CA ILE A 318 3.03 0.56 -26.83
C ILE A 318 3.48 1.77 -27.63
N SER A 319 4.72 1.77 -28.16
CA SER A 319 5.20 2.87 -29.00
C SER A 319 4.39 2.97 -30.30
N THR A 320 4.09 1.84 -30.95
CA THR A 320 3.33 1.84 -32.21
C THR A 320 1.85 2.22 -32.03
N CYS A 321 1.23 1.94 -30.88
CA CYS A 321 -0.12 2.43 -30.55
C CYS A 321 -0.15 3.93 -30.23
N SER A 322 0.93 4.49 -29.66
CA SER A 322 1.00 5.92 -29.28
C SER A 322 1.15 6.85 -30.49
N ASP A 323 1.61 6.34 -31.63
CA ASP A 323 1.77 7.09 -32.89
C ASP A 323 0.45 7.31 -33.66
N VAL A 324 -0.67 6.74 -33.20
CA VAL A 324 -2.00 7.00 -33.77
C VAL A 324 -2.56 8.30 -33.16
N ILE A 325 -2.19 9.42 -33.76
CA ILE A 325 -2.72 10.76 -33.45
C ILE A 325 -4.25 10.74 -33.55
N ILE A 326 -4.93 11.03 -32.44
CA ILE A 326 -6.35 11.37 -32.42
C ILE A 326 -6.49 12.72 -33.13
N GLU A 327 -7.12 12.73 -34.32
CA GLU A 327 -7.55 13.99 -34.94
C GLU A 327 -8.50 14.74 -33.99
N PRO A 328 -8.40 16.08 -33.89
CA PRO A 328 -9.26 16.86 -33.00
C PRO A 328 -10.69 16.88 -33.58
N GLY A 329 -11.49 15.88 -33.24
CA GLY A 329 -12.92 15.80 -33.54
C GLY A 329 -13.77 16.27 -32.38
N ASP A 330 -14.31 17.49 -32.53
CA ASP A 330 -15.46 18.11 -31.85
C ASP A 330 -15.93 17.54 -30.50
N PHE A 331 -15.37 18.10 -29.43
CA PHE A 331 -15.96 18.04 -28.08
C PHE A 331 -16.79 19.32 -27.83
N GLU A 332 -17.94 19.42 -28.46
CA GLU A 332 -18.96 20.40 -28.05
C GLU A 332 -19.84 19.83 -26.91
N ALA A 333 -20.19 20.75 -26.00
CA ALA A 333 -21.19 20.64 -24.93
C ALA A 333 -20.72 20.14 -23.54
N TRP A 334 -20.10 21.05 -22.77
CA TRP A 334 -20.77 21.70 -21.61
C TRP A 334 -19.87 22.78 -21.00
N ARG A 335 -20.27 24.05 -21.12
CA ARG A 335 -19.97 25.12 -20.15
C ARG A 335 -21.22 25.99 -20.00
N PRO A 336 -21.58 26.33 -18.75
CA PRO A 336 -21.22 27.68 -18.26
C PRO A 336 -20.79 27.64 -16.78
N GLY A 337 -19.57 28.04 -16.43
CA GLY A 337 -19.26 29.43 -16.07
C GLY A 337 -17.83 29.50 -15.51
N GLY A 338 -17.15 30.62 -15.76
CA GLY A 338 -15.69 30.69 -15.91
C GLY A 338 -14.82 30.40 -14.69
N SER A 339 -13.75 29.65 -14.94
CA SER A 339 -12.43 29.92 -14.39
C SER A 339 -11.38 29.44 -15.40
N THR A 340 -10.32 30.22 -15.52
CA THR A 340 -9.17 30.07 -16.42
C THR A 340 -8.51 28.70 -16.22
N HIS A 341 -8.51 27.85 -17.26
CA HIS A 341 -7.65 26.67 -17.28
C HIS A 341 -6.21 27.14 -17.48
N ILE A 342 -5.42 27.08 -16.41
CA ILE A 342 -3.97 26.96 -16.53
C ILE A 342 -3.72 25.45 -16.72
N PRO A 343 -3.03 25.03 -17.79
CA PRO A 343 -2.56 23.65 -17.88
C PRO A 343 -1.49 23.50 -16.80
N ILE A 344 -1.86 22.92 -15.66
CA ILE A 344 -0.88 22.45 -14.68
C ILE A 344 -0.39 21.11 -15.23
N ASP A 345 0.76 21.18 -15.88
CA ASP A 345 1.56 20.02 -16.22
C ASP A 345 2.08 19.37 -14.92
N LEU A 346 1.25 18.48 -14.36
CA LEU A 346 1.54 17.68 -13.17
C LEU A 346 2.65 16.64 -13.40
N ASN A 347 3.12 16.44 -14.64
CA ASN A 347 4.25 15.56 -14.93
C ASN A 347 5.60 16.25 -14.69
N SER A 348 5.67 17.58 -14.81
CA SER A 348 6.94 18.31 -14.65
C SER A 348 7.49 18.39 -13.21
N GLY A 349 6.69 17.97 -12.21
CA GLY A 349 7.03 18.15 -10.78
C GLY A 349 7.48 16.89 -10.03
N LEU A 350 7.29 15.69 -10.60
CA LEU A 350 7.67 14.43 -9.94
C LEU A 350 8.90 13.75 -10.55
N ASP A 351 9.42 14.25 -11.66
CA ASP A 351 10.73 13.86 -12.24
C ASP A 351 11.93 14.26 -11.35
N SER A 352 11.69 14.82 -10.16
CA SER A 352 12.73 15.25 -9.21
C SER A 352 13.07 14.24 -8.12
N LEU A 353 12.47 13.05 -8.14
CA LEU A 353 12.95 11.91 -7.36
C LEU A 353 13.83 11.07 -8.28
N ASP A 354 15.12 11.41 -8.30
CA ASP A 354 16.19 10.71 -9.02
C ASP A 354 15.92 9.20 -9.21
N ASP A 355 15.79 8.81 -10.48
CA ASP A 355 15.75 7.42 -10.94
C ASP A 355 17.05 6.65 -10.58
N ASP A 356 18.07 7.36 -10.11
CA ASP A 356 19.36 6.84 -9.63
C ASP A 356 19.33 6.33 -8.18
N ASN A 357 18.25 6.57 -7.41
CA ASN A 357 18.20 6.21 -5.98
C ASN A 357 17.35 4.96 -5.65
N PHE A 358 16.78 4.27 -6.64
CA PHE A 358 16.30 2.89 -6.49
C PHE A 358 17.43 1.89 -6.75
N THR A 359 18.61 2.14 -6.18
CA THR A 359 19.52 1.06 -5.84
C THR A 359 18.85 0.23 -4.75
N PHE A 360 18.81 -1.09 -4.93
CA PHE A 360 18.58 -2.05 -3.84
C PHE A 360 19.73 -1.97 -2.81
N ASP A 361 20.06 -0.79 -2.31
CA ASP A 361 21.04 -0.59 -1.26
C ASP A 361 20.36 -0.88 0.09
N LEU A 362 19.91 -2.12 0.20
CA LEU A 362 19.75 -2.78 1.47
C LEU A 362 21.17 -2.86 2.01
N SER A 363 21.47 -2.07 3.04
CA SER A 363 22.80 -1.86 3.62
C SER A 363 23.38 -3.10 4.31
N ASP A 364 22.98 -4.30 3.88
CA ASP A 364 23.60 -5.57 4.20
C ASP A 364 23.86 -6.37 2.92
N PRO A 365 25.12 -6.37 2.42
CA PRO A 365 25.52 -7.05 1.20
C PRO A 365 25.16 -8.54 1.18
N SER A 366 24.99 -9.17 2.35
CA SER A 366 24.84 -10.62 2.49
C SER A 366 23.48 -11.18 2.05
N THR A 367 22.42 -10.37 2.04
CA THR A 367 21.03 -10.87 1.86
C THR A 367 20.68 -11.12 0.39
N PHE A 368 21.32 -10.36 -0.51
CA PHE A 368 21.11 -10.42 -1.96
C PHE A 368 22.45 -10.49 -2.74
N GLN A 369 23.57 -10.84 -2.10
CA GLN A 369 24.88 -10.93 -2.77
C GLN A 369 24.85 -11.88 -3.99
N ASN A 370 24.02 -12.93 -3.91
CA ASN A 370 23.78 -13.86 -5.03
C ASN A 370 23.01 -13.26 -6.21
N TRP A 371 22.51 -12.03 -6.09
CA TRP A 371 21.68 -11.32 -7.07
C TRP A 371 22.43 -10.14 -7.70
N THR A 372 23.41 -9.56 -7.00
CA THR A 372 24.27 -8.47 -7.50
C THR A 372 25.45 -8.95 -8.36
N ASP A 373 25.84 -10.23 -8.26
CA ASP A 373 26.96 -10.80 -9.02
C ASP A 373 26.66 -11.09 -10.50
N LEU A 374 25.48 -10.69 -11.00
CA LEU A 374 25.12 -10.74 -12.43
C LEU A 374 25.41 -9.40 -13.15
N SER A 375 26.39 -8.62 -12.68
CA SER A 375 26.95 -7.53 -13.48
C SER A 375 27.58 -8.12 -14.76
N ILE A 376 26.82 -8.02 -15.84
CA ILE A 376 27.17 -8.46 -17.19
C ILE A 376 28.47 -7.77 -17.60
N TYR A 377 29.52 -8.57 -17.80
CA TYR A 377 30.59 -8.32 -18.76
C TYR A 377 30.15 -8.75 -20.15
#